data_AF-A0A8B6E1D1-F1
#
_entry.id   AF-A0A8B6E1D1-F1
#
_cell.length_a   1.000
_cell.length_b   1.000
_cell.length_c   1.000
_cell.angle_alpha   90.00
_cell.angle_beta   90.00
_cell.angle_gamma   90.00
#
_symmetry.space_group_name_H-M   'P 1'
#
loop_
_entity.id
_entity.type
_entity.pdbx_description
1 polymer ?
#
loop_
_entity_poly.entity_id
_entity_poly.type
_entity_poly.pdbx_seq_one_letter_code
_entity_poly.pdbx_strand_id
1 'polypeptide(L)'
;MYFPLVILALATVVVVVQNHDCKDYDLSASDQSLIDMIKHYLHTSRQEKYPQPGKTSNTGVTYVRWGKKSCPKGSEMVYTGQVGGNLYTNKGGGVNYLCLPNDPENGPHQSYSNDQVYGSEYKLSSSSKPSGWSENMYKQEVPCAVCYQQRRSAVLMIPGRKTCYKGWNSEYHGYLMSDHKIHYRQDFACVDINAEPLDNKNGSEDGALFYALRTKCGSLRCPPYTNEADVLCVVCTK
;
A
#
# COMPACT_ATOMS: atom_id res chain seq x y z
N MET A 1 -54.39 -23.15 -35.04
CA MET A 1 -55.47 -22.19 -34.70
C MET A 1 -55.41 -21.94 -33.19
N TYR A 2 -54.92 -20.77 -32.74
CA TYR A 2 -55.12 -20.15 -31.40
C TYR A 2 -54.05 -19.06 -31.16
N PHE A 3 -53.82 -18.18 -32.14
CA PHE A 3 -52.86 -17.07 -32.00
C PHE A 3 -53.34 -15.67 -32.43
N PRO A 4 -54.53 -15.44 -33.05
CA PRO A 4 -54.96 -14.07 -33.36
C PRO A 4 -55.83 -13.41 -32.27
N LEU A 5 -56.32 -14.14 -31.26
CA LEU A 5 -57.25 -13.60 -30.25
C LEU A 5 -56.56 -12.86 -29.09
N VAL A 6 -55.33 -13.21 -28.72
CA VAL A 6 -54.62 -12.62 -27.56
C VAL A 6 -54.10 -11.21 -27.89
N ILE A 7 -53.68 -10.97 -29.13
CA ILE A 7 -53.17 -9.66 -29.58
C ILE A 7 -54.31 -8.64 -29.67
N LEU A 8 -55.52 -9.07 -30.06
CA LEU A 8 -56.69 -8.20 -30.12
C LEU A 8 -57.15 -7.77 -28.71
N ALA A 9 -57.07 -8.66 -27.71
CA ALA A 9 -57.44 -8.36 -26.33
C ALA A 9 -56.47 -7.39 -25.63
N LEU A 10 -55.17 -7.45 -25.95
CA LEU A 10 -54.18 -6.50 -25.43
C LEU A 10 -54.32 -5.11 -26.07
N ALA A 11 -54.62 -5.06 -27.37
CA ALA A 11 -54.86 -3.80 -28.07
C ALA A 11 -56.14 -3.09 -27.57
N THR A 12 -57.21 -3.83 -27.27
CA THR A 12 -58.43 -3.24 -26.71
C THR A 12 -58.24 -2.72 -25.29
N VAL A 13 -57.45 -3.38 -24.43
CA VAL A 13 -57.14 -2.85 -23.09
C VAL A 13 -56.31 -1.56 -23.17
N VAL A 14 -55.34 -1.47 -24.08
CA VAL A 14 -54.55 -0.24 -24.27
C VAL A 14 -55.40 0.91 -24.83
N VAL A 15 -56.32 0.62 -25.76
CA VAL A 15 -57.23 1.63 -26.33
C VAL A 15 -58.29 2.09 -25.34
N VAL A 16 -58.79 1.22 -24.45
CA VAL A 16 -59.74 1.61 -23.40
C VAL A 16 -59.09 2.52 -22.36
N VAL A 17 -57.80 2.36 -22.08
CA VAL A 17 -57.06 3.23 -21.14
C VAL A 17 -56.69 4.58 -21.78
N GLN A 18 -56.55 4.66 -23.11
CA GLN A 18 -56.19 5.91 -23.81
C GLN A 18 -57.35 6.89 -24.03
N ASN A 19 -58.59 6.51 -23.74
CA ASN A 19 -59.77 7.38 -23.89
C ASN A 19 -60.35 7.90 -22.56
N HIS A 20 -59.70 7.65 -21.43
CA HIS A 20 -60.02 8.36 -20.18
C HIS A 20 -59.16 9.61 -20.08
N ASP A 21 -59.77 10.77 -20.35
CA ASP A 21 -59.22 12.08 -20.01
C ASP A 21 -59.14 12.16 -18.48
N CYS A 22 -57.97 11.87 -17.91
CA CYS A 22 -57.70 11.89 -16.47
C CYS A 22 -57.60 13.32 -15.91
N LYS A 23 -58.55 14.20 -16.26
CA LYS A 23 -58.55 15.60 -15.79
C LYS A 23 -59.49 15.90 -14.63
N ASP A 24 -60.50 15.07 -14.36
CA ASP A 24 -61.46 15.33 -13.28
C ASP A 24 -61.71 14.08 -12.42
N TYR A 25 -60.67 13.59 -11.74
CA TYR A 25 -60.88 12.77 -10.55
C TYR A 25 -60.91 13.69 -9.34
N ASP A 26 -62.07 13.78 -8.69
CA ASP A 26 -62.26 14.50 -7.43
C ASP A 26 -61.62 13.65 -6.31
N LEU A 27 -60.30 13.80 -6.17
CA LEU A 27 -59.48 13.03 -5.26
C LEU A 27 -59.82 13.41 -3.82
N SER A 28 -60.09 12.42 -2.99
CA SER A 28 -60.27 12.67 -1.56
C SER A 28 -58.96 13.18 -0.95
N ALA A 29 -59.05 13.88 0.19
CA ALA A 29 -57.86 14.34 0.91
C ALA A 29 -56.86 13.20 1.22
N SER A 30 -57.36 11.96 1.39
CA SER A 30 -56.51 10.77 1.54
C SER A 30 -55.77 10.40 0.26
N ASP A 31 -56.41 10.48 -0.90
CA ASP A 31 -55.78 10.17 -2.20
C ASP A 31 -54.68 11.18 -2.53
N GLN A 32 -54.91 12.44 -2.21
CA GLN A 32 -53.91 13.49 -2.35
C GLN A 32 -52.69 13.24 -1.43
N SER A 33 -52.93 12.79 -0.19
CA SER A 33 -51.83 12.47 0.74
C SER A 33 -50.97 11.30 0.26
N LEU A 34 -51.58 10.29 -0.37
CA LEU A 34 -50.88 9.15 -0.93
C LEU A 34 -50.04 9.56 -2.14
N ILE A 35 -50.60 10.41 -3.01
CA ILE A 35 -49.88 10.96 -4.17
C ILE A 35 -48.69 11.81 -3.70
N ASP A 36 -48.86 12.64 -2.68
CA ASP A 36 -47.78 13.48 -2.15
C ASP A 36 -46.70 12.65 -1.45
N MET A 37 -47.07 11.57 -0.77
CA MET A 37 -46.12 10.59 -0.22
C MET A 37 -45.32 9.91 -1.33
N ILE A 38 -45.97 9.48 -2.41
CA ILE A 38 -45.31 8.83 -3.55
C ILE A 38 -44.40 9.82 -4.27
N LYS A 39 -44.83 11.07 -4.48
CA LYS A 39 -43.98 12.14 -5.05
C LYS A 39 -42.78 12.43 -4.16
N HIS A 40 -42.97 12.50 -2.85
CA HIS A 40 -41.90 12.70 -1.88
C HIS A 40 -40.90 11.54 -1.93
N TYR A 41 -41.38 10.30 -1.90
CA TYR A 41 -40.57 9.09 -2.01
C TYR A 41 -39.81 9.02 -3.34
N LEU A 42 -40.46 9.36 -4.46
CA LEU A 42 -39.81 9.42 -5.78
C LEU A 42 -38.78 10.55 -5.87
N HIS A 43 -38.99 11.66 -5.18
CA HIS A 43 -38.05 12.78 -5.14
C HIS A 43 -36.84 12.47 -4.23
N THR A 44 -37.06 11.84 -3.08
CA THR A 44 -35.99 11.45 -2.14
C THR A 44 -35.21 10.24 -2.65
N SER A 45 -35.85 9.25 -3.26
CA SER A 45 -35.14 8.11 -3.89
C SER A 45 -34.31 8.49 -5.12
N ARG A 46 -34.66 9.57 -5.83
CA ARG A 46 -33.84 10.09 -6.94
C ARG A 46 -32.52 10.73 -6.47
N GLN A 47 -32.34 10.96 -5.15
CA GLN A 47 -31.11 11.47 -4.55
C GLN A 47 -30.10 10.36 -4.22
N GLU A 48 -30.47 9.08 -4.31
CA GLU A 48 -29.48 8.01 -4.26
C GLU A 48 -28.72 7.97 -5.59
N LYS A 49 -27.51 8.55 -5.59
CA LYS A 49 -26.52 8.34 -6.65
C LYS A 49 -26.22 6.84 -6.75
N TYR A 50 -26.90 6.15 -7.65
CA TYR A 50 -26.45 4.85 -8.14
C TYR A 50 -25.00 5.00 -8.63
N PRO A 51 -24.04 4.20 -8.12
CA PRO A 51 -22.68 4.20 -8.63
C PRO A 51 -22.73 3.85 -10.11
N GLN A 52 -22.33 4.79 -10.96
CA GLN A 52 -22.22 4.57 -12.38
C GLN A 52 -21.23 3.41 -12.63
N PRO A 53 -21.63 2.31 -13.30
CA PRO A 53 -20.71 1.25 -13.67
C PRO A 53 -19.83 1.78 -14.82
N GLY A 54 -18.71 2.42 -14.48
CA GLY A 54 -17.84 3.02 -15.50
C GLY A 54 -16.76 3.96 -15.03
N LYS A 55 -16.73 4.39 -13.75
CA LYS A 55 -15.48 4.94 -13.19
C LYS A 55 -14.64 3.76 -12.74
N THR A 56 -13.64 3.38 -13.55
CA THR A 56 -12.50 2.61 -13.03
C THR A 56 -11.99 3.37 -11.83
N SER A 57 -12.25 2.84 -10.64
CA SER A 57 -11.68 3.37 -9.43
C SER A 57 -10.16 3.35 -9.61
N ASN A 58 -9.51 4.51 -9.55
CA ASN A 58 -8.06 4.63 -9.42
C ASN A 58 -7.65 4.17 -8.00
N THR A 59 -8.09 2.98 -7.61
CA THR A 59 -7.65 2.30 -6.40
C THR A 59 -6.29 1.70 -6.68
N GLY A 60 -5.37 2.01 -5.79
CA GLY A 60 -4.04 1.45 -5.78
C GLY A 60 -3.47 1.61 -4.38
N VAL A 61 -2.29 1.08 -4.18
CA VAL A 61 -1.59 1.13 -2.91
C VAL A 61 -0.17 1.60 -3.12
N THR A 62 0.39 2.23 -2.10
CA THR A 62 1.80 2.60 -2.06
C THR A 62 2.60 1.64 -1.20
N TYR A 63 3.85 1.38 -1.57
CA TYR A 63 4.80 0.65 -0.75
C TYR A 63 6.20 1.25 -0.92
N VAL A 64 7.06 1.03 0.08
CA VAL A 64 8.47 1.42 0.00
C VAL A 64 9.31 0.24 -0.46
N ARG A 65 10.18 0.48 -1.43
CA ARG A 65 11.23 -0.43 -1.84
C ARG A 65 12.56 0.02 -1.24
N TRP A 66 12.96 -0.65 -0.17
CA TRP A 66 14.18 -0.32 0.56
C TRP A 66 15.41 -0.86 -0.18
N GLY A 67 16.44 -0.03 -0.27
CA GLY A 67 17.71 -0.35 -0.91
C GLY A 67 17.75 -0.19 -2.42
N LYS A 68 16.74 0.45 -3.04
CA LYS A 68 16.72 0.78 -4.48
C LYS A 68 16.24 2.20 -4.70
N LYS A 69 16.77 2.86 -5.73
CA LYS A 69 16.33 4.17 -6.24
C LYS A 69 15.21 4.08 -7.29
N SER A 70 14.77 2.87 -7.63
CA SER A 70 13.80 2.62 -8.70
C SER A 70 12.69 1.66 -8.29
N CYS A 71 11.49 1.87 -8.82
CA CYS A 71 10.36 0.97 -8.65
C CYS A 71 10.44 -0.25 -9.59
N PRO A 72 9.86 -1.40 -9.21
CA PRO A 72 9.74 -2.56 -10.10
C PRO A 72 8.92 -2.23 -11.36
N LYS A 73 9.20 -2.96 -12.45
CA LYS A 73 8.42 -2.81 -13.70
C LYS A 73 6.94 -3.03 -13.44
N GLY A 74 6.10 -2.14 -13.97
CA GLY A 74 4.64 -2.19 -13.80
C GLY A 74 4.12 -1.47 -12.57
N SER A 75 4.98 -0.90 -11.73
CA SER A 75 4.60 0.07 -10.69
C SER A 75 5.09 1.46 -11.07
N GLU A 76 4.38 2.49 -10.62
CA GLU A 76 4.71 3.89 -10.85
C GLU A 76 5.61 4.42 -9.74
N MET A 77 6.60 5.22 -10.10
CA MET A 77 7.41 5.94 -9.11
C MET A 77 6.60 7.10 -8.54
N VAL A 78 6.43 7.14 -7.22
CA VAL A 78 5.89 8.32 -6.52
C VAL A 78 7.05 9.30 -6.26
N TYR A 79 8.09 8.84 -5.57
CA TYR A 79 9.35 9.55 -5.41
C TYR A 79 10.50 8.60 -5.06
N THR A 80 11.72 9.05 -5.31
CA THR A 80 12.95 8.39 -4.86
C THR A 80 13.64 9.24 -3.80
N GLY A 81 14.40 8.58 -2.94
CA GLY A 81 14.95 9.21 -1.76
C GLY A 81 16.11 8.44 -1.15
N GLN A 82 16.49 8.92 0.03
CA GLN A 82 17.40 8.23 0.94
C GLN A 82 16.63 7.77 2.18
N VAL A 83 17.13 6.72 2.80
CA VAL A 83 16.54 6.25 4.04
C VAL A 83 17.09 7.08 5.20
N GLY A 84 16.18 7.56 6.03
CA GLY A 84 16.49 8.20 7.29
C GLY A 84 15.85 7.50 8.47
N GLY A 85 16.22 7.92 9.66
CA GLY A 85 15.68 7.39 10.89
C GLY A 85 16.38 7.99 12.10
N ASN A 86 16.34 7.24 13.19
CA ASN A 86 16.91 7.66 14.45
C ASN A 86 18.38 7.24 14.57
N LEU A 87 19.18 8.00 15.33
CA LEU A 87 20.57 7.64 15.63
C LEU A 87 20.61 6.31 16.40
N TYR A 88 21.54 5.43 16.07
CA TYR A 88 21.65 4.09 16.68
C TYR A 88 21.78 4.09 18.23
N THR A 89 22.21 5.20 18.82
CA THR A 89 22.34 5.40 20.29
C THR A 89 21.18 6.13 20.94
N ASN A 90 20.17 6.57 20.18
CA ASN A 90 19.03 7.28 20.72
C ASN A 90 18.00 6.30 21.29
N LYS A 91 17.58 6.55 22.55
CA LYS A 91 16.60 5.71 23.26
C LYS A 91 15.15 5.97 22.87
N GLY A 92 14.85 7.24 22.59
CA GLY A 92 13.53 7.76 22.23
C GLY A 92 13.49 8.18 20.77
N GLY A 93 12.48 8.94 20.36
CA GLY A 93 12.26 9.30 18.96
C GLY A 93 11.43 8.25 18.21
N GLY A 94 11.49 8.28 16.88
CA GLY A 94 10.84 7.30 16.01
C GLY A 94 11.60 5.98 15.95
N VAL A 95 10.88 4.86 15.84
CA VAL A 95 11.49 3.51 15.63
C VAL A 95 11.46 3.07 14.16
N ASN A 96 10.66 3.73 13.34
CA ASN A 96 10.48 3.37 11.94
C ASN A 96 11.55 4.02 11.07
N TYR A 97 11.94 3.31 10.02
CA TYR A 97 12.68 3.92 8.92
C TYR A 97 11.77 4.87 8.13
N LEU A 98 12.36 5.92 7.60
CA LEU A 98 11.70 6.93 6.77
C LEU A 98 12.32 6.88 5.37
N CYS A 99 11.50 6.99 4.34
CA CYS A 99 12.00 7.29 3.00
C CYS A 99 11.93 8.81 2.80
N LEU A 100 13.07 9.48 2.89
CA LEU A 100 13.16 10.94 2.78
C LEU A 100 13.36 11.32 1.30
N PRO A 101 12.52 12.19 0.72
CA PRO A 101 12.64 12.56 -0.69
C PRO A 101 13.97 13.28 -0.97
N ASN A 102 14.45 13.16 -2.21
CA ASN A 102 15.66 13.87 -2.66
C ASN A 102 15.45 15.39 -2.83
N ASP A 103 14.19 15.84 -2.86
CA ASP A 103 13.74 17.22 -3.03
C ASP A 103 12.90 17.70 -1.82
N PRO A 104 13.48 17.77 -0.61
CA PRO A 104 12.74 18.14 0.58
C PRO A 104 12.33 19.63 0.56
N GLU A 105 11.11 19.92 1.02
CA GLU A 105 10.71 21.26 1.41
C GLU A 105 11.22 21.55 2.84
N ASN A 106 12.16 22.48 2.99
CA ASN A 106 12.77 22.78 4.28
C ASN A 106 12.03 23.91 5.02
N GLY A 107 11.78 23.69 6.31
CA GLY A 107 11.42 24.77 7.23
C GLY A 107 12.60 25.70 7.53
N PRO A 108 12.38 26.80 8.28
CA PRO A 108 13.45 27.71 8.67
C PRO A 108 14.50 27.00 9.54
N HIS A 109 15.77 27.31 9.33
CA HIS A 109 16.86 26.82 10.17
C HIS A 109 16.66 27.25 11.63
N GLN A 110 16.81 26.31 12.56
CA GLN A 110 16.71 26.53 14.01
C GLN A 110 17.96 26.03 14.72
N SER A 111 18.30 26.63 15.87
CA SER A 111 19.49 26.28 16.67
C SER A 111 19.16 25.67 18.04
N TYR A 112 17.97 25.10 18.21
CA TYR A 112 17.54 24.48 19.47
C TYR A 112 17.89 22.98 19.52
N SER A 113 18.04 22.43 20.72
CA SER A 113 18.45 21.03 20.95
C SER A 113 17.29 20.03 20.91
N ASN A 114 16.47 20.08 19.86
CA ASN A 114 15.42 19.08 19.62
C ASN A 114 16.02 17.79 19.04
N ASP A 115 15.20 16.74 18.95
CA ASP A 115 15.60 15.50 18.29
C ASP A 115 15.82 15.71 16.78
N GLN A 116 16.63 14.85 16.17
CA GLN A 116 17.08 14.98 14.80
C GLN A 116 16.78 13.71 14.00
N VAL A 117 16.52 13.87 12.71
CA VAL A 117 16.46 12.76 11.76
C VAL A 117 17.84 12.60 11.14
N TYR A 118 18.35 11.39 11.17
CA TYR A 118 19.66 11.02 10.65
C TYR A 118 19.50 10.25 9.34
N GLY A 119 20.53 10.31 8.48
CA GLY A 119 20.65 9.38 7.35
C GLY A 119 20.83 7.94 7.82
N SER A 120 20.99 7.01 6.89
CA SER A 120 21.14 5.60 7.24
C SER A 120 22.23 4.90 6.44
N GLU A 121 22.75 3.83 7.00
CA GLU A 121 23.88 3.10 6.45
C GLU A 121 23.67 1.59 6.51
N TYR A 122 24.14 0.90 5.47
CA TYR A 122 24.33 -0.54 5.55
C TYR A 122 25.55 -0.87 6.43
N LYS A 123 25.40 -1.88 7.27
CA LYS A 123 26.49 -2.46 8.07
C LYS A 123 26.81 -3.88 7.60
N LEU A 124 26.98 -3.99 6.28
CA LEU A 124 27.15 -5.24 5.55
C LEU A 124 28.57 -5.34 4.98
N SER A 125 29.46 -5.88 5.81
CA SER A 125 30.84 -6.19 5.41
C SER A 125 30.90 -7.53 4.66
N SER A 126 32.05 -7.85 4.06
CA SER A 126 32.26 -9.14 3.39
C SER A 126 31.95 -10.37 4.27
N SER A 127 32.06 -10.27 5.59
CA SER A 127 31.78 -11.36 6.53
C SER A 127 30.36 -11.34 7.12
N SER A 128 29.60 -10.27 6.92
CA SER A 128 28.25 -10.10 7.50
C SER A 128 27.14 -9.89 6.47
N LYS A 129 27.47 -9.80 5.18
CA LYS A 129 26.49 -9.70 4.10
C LYS A 129 25.75 -11.02 3.87
N PRO A 130 24.45 -10.98 3.53
CA PRO A 130 23.72 -12.17 3.13
C PRO A 130 24.34 -12.89 1.93
N SER A 131 24.12 -14.20 1.87
CA SER A 131 24.57 -15.01 0.73
C SER A 131 24.00 -14.49 -0.59
N GLY A 132 24.86 -14.23 -1.59
CA GLY A 132 24.47 -13.73 -2.91
C GLY A 132 24.61 -12.21 -3.12
N TRP A 133 24.90 -11.42 -2.09
CA TRP A 133 25.35 -10.03 -2.29
C TRP A 133 26.82 -10.03 -2.69
N SER A 134 27.15 -9.52 -3.88
CA SER A 134 28.54 -9.47 -4.39
C SER A 134 29.35 -8.33 -3.75
N GLU A 135 28.70 -7.22 -3.47
CA GLU A 135 29.36 -5.97 -3.07
C GLU A 135 29.47 -5.82 -1.55
N ASN A 136 30.53 -5.14 -1.13
CA ASN A 136 30.67 -4.68 0.25
C ASN A 136 29.94 -3.34 0.37
N MET A 137 28.79 -3.35 1.05
CA MET A 137 27.96 -2.16 1.25
C MET A 137 28.26 -1.49 2.59
N TYR A 138 29.29 -1.94 3.33
CA TYR A 138 29.63 -1.36 4.62
C TYR A 138 29.79 0.16 4.50
N LYS A 139 29.07 0.91 5.35
CA LYS A 139 29.10 2.38 5.42
C LYS A 139 28.55 3.10 4.18
N GLN A 140 27.88 2.36 3.29
CA GLN A 140 27.17 2.96 2.17
C GLN A 140 25.78 3.42 2.63
N GLU A 141 25.36 4.59 2.15
CA GLU A 141 24.04 5.14 2.44
C GLU A 141 22.94 4.33 1.75
N VAL A 142 21.78 4.19 2.40
CA VAL A 142 20.69 3.33 1.92
C VAL A 142 19.69 4.15 1.11
N PRO A 143 19.47 3.86 -0.19
CA PRO A 143 18.43 4.51 -0.97
C PRO A 143 17.06 3.89 -0.73
N CYS A 144 16.01 4.60 -1.12
CA CYS A 144 14.65 4.08 -1.16
C CYS A 144 13.85 4.64 -2.32
N ALA A 145 12.82 3.91 -2.71
CA ALA A 145 11.82 4.35 -3.68
C ALA A 145 10.42 4.08 -3.13
N VAL A 146 9.54 5.07 -3.22
CA VAL A 146 8.12 4.90 -2.93
C VAL A 146 7.38 4.64 -4.23
N CYS A 147 6.71 3.49 -4.29
CA CYS A 147 6.09 2.98 -5.50
C CYS A 147 4.58 2.92 -5.32
N TYR A 148 3.85 3.30 -6.36
CA TYR A 148 2.41 3.16 -6.44
C TYR A 148 2.05 2.02 -7.39
N GLN A 149 1.23 1.09 -6.91
CA GLN A 149 0.73 -0.02 -7.70
C GLN A 149 -0.76 0.13 -7.95
N GLN A 150 -1.13 0.26 -9.21
CA GLN A 150 -2.52 0.42 -9.65
C GLN A 150 -3.31 -0.87 -9.49
N ARG A 151 -4.63 -0.74 -9.33
CA ARG A 151 -5.59 -1.87 -9.26
C ARG A 151 -5.24 -2.89 -8.17
N ARG A 152 -4.69 -2.39 -7.07
CA ARG A 152 -4.42 -3.13 -5.85
C ARG A 152 -5.16 -2.51 -4.68
N SER A 153 -5.46 -3.32 -3.68
CA SER A 153 -6.22 -2.88 -2.50
C SER A 153 -5.48 -3.10 -1.18
N ALA A 154 -4.37 -3.83 -1.17
CA ALA A 154 -3.57 -4.06 0.05
C ALA A 154 -2.09 -4.29 -0.25
N VAL A 155 -1.25 -4.01 0.75
CA VAL A 155 0.19 -4.30 0.78
C VAL A 155 0.48 -5.21 1.97
N LEU A 156 1.39 -6.16 1.81
CA LEU A 156 1.86 -7.04 2.88
C LEU A 156 3.35 -7.33 2.71
N MET A 157 4.14 -7.11 3.77
CA MET A 157 5.49 -7.66 3.89
C MET A 157 5.42 -9.00 4.62
N ILE A 158 6.03 -10.05 4.06
CA ILE A 158 6.07 -11.39 4.65
C ILE A 158 7.52 -11.74 5.00
N PRO A 159 7.91 -11.75 6.29
CA PRO A 159 9.23 -12.19 6.70
C PRO A 159 9.35 -13.72 6.61
N GLY A 160 10.55 -14.20 6.28
CA GLY A 160 10.87 -15.61 6.09
C GLY A 160 10.45 -16.21 4.74
N ARG A 161 9.99 -15.42 3.77
CA ARG A 161 9.65 -15.91 2.41
C ARG A 161 10.25 -15.02 1.33
N LYS A 162 10.61 -15.63 0.20
CA LYS A 162 10.93 -14.91 -1.06
C LYS A 162 9.78 -14.86 -2.07
N THR A 163 8.64 -15.44 -1.73
CA THR A 163 7.45 -15.55 -2.60
C THR A 163 6.18 -15.22 -1.83
N CYS A 164 5.24 -14.56 -2.49
CA CYS A 164 3.92 -14.28 -1.93
C CYS A 164 3.06 -15.55 -1.77
N TYR A 165 1.99 -15.47 -0.98
CA TYR A 165 0.98 -16.52 -0.93
C TYR A 165 0.08 -16.48 -2.17
N LYS A 166 -0.65 -17.58 -2.41
CA LYS A 166 -1.56 -17.69 -3.56
C LYS A 166 -2.53 -16.49 -3.59
N GLY A 167 -2.67 -15.90 -4.77
CA GLY A 167 -3.56 -14.76 -5.01
C GLY A 167 -3.00 -13.41 -4.58
N TRP A 168 -1.74 -13.34 -4.12
CA TRP A 168 -0.98 -12.12 -3.93
C TRP A 168 0.09 -12.00 -5.02
N ASN A 169 0.43 -10.77 -5.38
CA ASN A 169 1.42 -10.45 -6.42
C ASN A 169 2.70 -10.00 -5.75
N SER A 170 3.85 -10.47 -6.25
CA SER A 170 5.15 -10.07 -5.75
C SER A 170 5.55 -8.74 -6.36
N GLU A 171 5.89 -7.77 -5.52
CA GLU A 171 6.48 -6.49 -5.95
C GLU A 171 8.01 -6.59 -5.95
N TYR A 172 8.59 -7.04 -4.84
CA TYR A 172 10.01 -7.38 -4.73
C TYR A 172 10.27 -8.31 -3.54
N HIS A 173 11.46 -8.90 -3.49
CA HIS A 173 11.92 -9.73 -2.39
C HIS A 173 13.39 -9.43 -2.06
N GLY A 174 13.83 -9.87 -0.89
CA GLY A 174 15.21 -9.78 -0.48
C GLY A 174 15.42 -10.26 0.94
N TYR A 175 16.16 -9.50 1.74
CA TYR A 175 16.56 -9.85 3.10
C TYR A 175 15.94 -8.91 4.12
N LEU A 176 15.48 -9.48 5.23
CA LEU A 176 14.98 -8.73 6.35
C LEU A 176 16.18 -8.14 7.12
N MET A 177 16.13 -6.83 7.34
CA MET A 177 17.17 -6.08 8.03
C MET A 177 16.57 -5.23 9.14
N SER A 178 17.38 -4.95 10.15
CA SER A 178 17.08 -4.02 11.24
C SER A 178 18.39 -3.56 11.89
N ASP A 179 18.34 -2.85 13.01
CA ASP A 179 19.53 -2.46 13.77
C ASP A 179 20.18 -3.67 14.47
N HIS A 180 21.42 -3.47 14.95
CA HIS A 180 22.17 -4.46 15.69
C HIS A 180 21.56 -4.67 17.08
N LYS A 181 21.60 -5.92 17.56
CA LYS A 181 21.00 -6.34 18.83
C LYS A 181 21.48 -5.62 20.10
N ILE A 182 22.59 -4.89 20.05
CA ILE A 182 23.13 -4.12 21.21
C ILE A 182 22.80 -2.62 21.11
N HIS A 183 22.22 -2.18 19.98
CA HIS A 183 21.78 -0.81 19.76
C HIS A 183 20.31 -0.65 20.19
N TYR A 184 19.77 0.55 20.03
CA TYR A 184 18.33 0.75 20.27
C TYR A 184 17.50 0.19 19.12
N ARG A 185 16.27 -0.21 19.46
CA ARG A 185 15.37 -0.88 18.53
C ARG A 185 15.02 0.03 17.35
N GLN A 186 15.11 -0.53 16.15
CA GLN A 186 14.50 -0.02 14.93
C GLN A 186 13.47 -1.04 14.43
N ASP A 187 12.64 -0.62 13.48
CA ASP A 187 11.69 -1.49 12.82
C ASP A 187 12.41 -2.52 11.91
N PHE A 188 11.65 -3.43 11.31
CA PHE A 188 12.15 -4.37 10.32
C PHE A 188 11.84 -3.89 8.91
N ALA A 189 12.87 -3.82 8.07
CA ALA A 189 12.73 -3.48 6.66
C ALA A 189 13.04 -4.69 5.77
N CYS A 190 12.23 -4.88 4.73
CA CYS A 190 12.57 -5.80 3.65
C CYS A 190 13.46 -5.07 2.65
N VAL A 191 14.75 -5.36 2.63
CA VAL A 191 15.71 -4.73 1.73
C VAL A 191 15.85 -5.58 0.47
N ASP A 192 15.77 -4.95 -0.71
CA ASP A 192 15.79 -5.63 -2.01
C ASP A 192 17.02 -6.53 -2.17
N ILE A 193 16.83 -7.68 -2.81
CA ILE A 193 17.90 -8.65 -3.05
C ILE A 193 19.07 -8.07 -3.86
N ASN A 194 18.81 -7.09 -4.73
CA ASN A 194 19.81 -6.40 -5.55
C ASN A 194 20.00 -4.95 -5.07
N ALA A 195 20.09 -4.77 -3.76
CA ALA A 195 20.27 -3.46 -3.16
C ALA A 195 21.49 -2.74 -3.72
N GLU A 196 21.41 -1.42 -3.73
CA GLU A 196 22.46 -0.53 -4.24
C GLU A 196 22.77 0.55 -3.19
N PRO A 197 23.95 1.19 -3.26
CA PRO A 197 24.23 2.36 -2.45
C PRO A 197 23.51 3.58 -3.02
N LEU A 198 23.26 4.59 -2.17
CA LEU A 198 22.69 5.86 -2.61
C LEU A 198 23.60 6.51 -3.66
N ASP A 199 24.87 6.69 -3.30
CA ASP A 199 25.95 7.21 -4.14
C ASP A 199 27.28 6.47 -3.82
N ASN A 200 28.43 7.04 -4.19
CA ASN A 200 29.76 6.44 -3.91
C ASN A 200 30.38 6.96 -2.60
N LYS A 201 29.59 7.58 -1.72
CA LYS A 201 30.07 8.10 -0.44
C LYS A 201 30.37 6.94 0.50
N ASN A 202 31.46 7.07 1.25
CA ASN A 202 31.86 6.10 2.26
C ASN A 202 32.19 6.88 3.54
N GLY A 203 31.18 7.05 4.39
CA GLY A 203 31.25 7.77 5.65
C GLY A 203 30.79 6.87 6.80
N SER A 204 31.26 7.14 8.01
CA SER A 204 30.72 6.51 9.22
C SER A 204 30.03 7.59 10.02
N GLU A 205 28.82 7.91 9.63
CA GLU A 205 27.93 8.84 10.30
C GLU A 205 27.08 8.14 11.35
N ASP A 206 26.98 6.81 11.27
CA ASP A 206 26.31 5.95 12.25
C ASP A 206 24.90 6.44 12.61
N GLY A 207 24.12 6.84 11.60
CA GLY A 207 22.71 7.23 11.77
C GLY A 207 21.78 6.04 12.07
N ALA A 208 20.73 5.87 11.27
CA ALA A 208 19.93 4.65 11.32
C ALA A 208 20.67 3.50 10.61
N LEU A 209 20.70 2.30 11.19
CA LEU A 209 21.57 1.23 10.69
C LEU A 209 20.80 0.03 10.16
N PHE A 210 21.38 -0.60 9.13
CA PHE A 210 20.85 -1.80 8.48
C PHE A 210 21.84 -2.97 8.61
N TYR A 211 21.50 -3.90 9.50
CA TYR A 211 22.17 -5.19 9.67
C TYR A 211 21.28 -6.31 9.15
N ALA A 212 21.90 -7.27 8.46
CA ALA A 212 21.22 -8.50 8.05
C ALA A 212 20.87 -9.35 9.27
N LEU A 213 19.66 -9.91 9.25
CA LEU A 213 19.15 -10.75 10.33
C LEU A 213 19.38 -12.22 10.03
N ARG A 214 19.66 -12.97 11.09
CA ARG A 214 19.72 -14.43 11.06
C ARG A 214 18.73 -15.00 12.06
N THR A 215 18.11 -16.11 11.71
CA THR A 215 17.24 -16.88 12.59
C THR A 215 18.02 -17.43 13.79
N LYS A 216 17.35 -17.50 14.95
CA LYS A 216 17.87 -18.21 16.12
C LYS A 216 16.85 -19.23 16.60
N CYS A 217 17.20 -20.51 16.54
CA CYS A 217 16.34 -21.58 17.04
C CYS A 217 16.21 -21.54 18.55
N GLY A 218 15.10 -22.07 19.06
CA GLY A 218 14.71 -22.03 20.46
C GLY A 218 13.19 -21.98 20.52
N SER A 219 12.63 -20.86 20.96
CA SER A 219 11.19 -20.59 20.79
C SER A 219 10.78 -20.51 19.31
N LEU A 220 11.71 -20.11 18.43
CA LEU A 220 11.55 -20.29 16.99
C LEU A 220 11.78 -21.77 16.65
N ARG A 221 10.73 -22.43 16.16
CA ARG A 221 10.78 -23.86 15.82
C ARG A 221 11.67 -24.09 14.60
N CYS A 222 12.58 -25.04 14.73
CA CYS A 222 13.45 -25.49 13.66
C CYS A 222 13.40 -27.01 13.61
N PRO A 223 12.76 -27.63 12.60
CA PRO A 223 12.09 -27.06 11.42
C PRO A 223 10.76 -26.32 11.71
N PRO A 224 10.22 -25.49 10.77
CA PRO A 224 10.65 -25.34 9.36
C PRO A 224 11.73 -24.28 9.12
N TYR A 225 12.10 -23.48 10.13
CA TYR A 225 13.24 -22.58 10.03
C TYR A 225 14.55 -23.34 10.19
N THR A 226 15.62 -22.79 9.63
CA THR A 226 17.00 -23.28 9.82
C THR A 226 17.70 -22.37 10.83
N ASN A 227 18.54 -22.91 11.71
CA ASN A 227 19.30 -22.08 12.66
C ASN A 227 20.36 -21.22 11.93
N GLU A 228 20.58 -20.00 12.39
CA GLU A 228 21.63 -19.09 11.89
C GLU A 228 21.54 -18.79 10.38
N ALA A 229 20.34 -18.90 9.79
CA ALA A 229 20.10 -18.65 8.37
C ALA A 229 19.63 -17.22 8.13
N ASP A 230 20.07 -16.61 7.03
CA ASP A 230 19.60 -15.28 6.60
C ASP A 230 18.06 -15.25 6.50
N VAL A 231 17.46 -14.21 7.07
CA VAL A 231 15.99 -14.07 7.05
C VAL A 231 15.57 -13.43 5.74
N LEU A 232 14.92 -14.19 4.86
CA LEU A 232 14.34 -13.67 3.62
C LEU A 232 13.10 -12.80 3.90
N CYS A 233 12.67 -12.01 2.92
CA CYS A 233 11.42 -11.26 2.96
C CYS A 233 10.87 -11.01 1.55
N VAL A 234 9.57 -10.75 1.46
CA VAL A 234 8.89 -10.38 0.21
C VAL A 234 7.84 -9.32 0.51
N VAL A 235 7.73 -8.32 -0.36
CA VAL A 235 6.62 -7.35 -0.35
C VAL A 235 5.65 -7.71 -1.45
N CYS A 236 4.38 -7.81 -1.05
CA CYS A 236 3.29 -8.33 -1.86
C CYS A 236 2.12 -7.34 -1.94
N THR A 237 1.38 -7.36 -3.04
CA THR A 237 0.12 -6.61 -3.19
C THR A 237 -1.06 -7.51 -3.56
N LYS A 238 -2.28 -7.05 -3.26
CA LYS A 238 -3.54 -7.75 -3.60
C LYS A 238 -4.28 -7.02 -4.71
#